data_AF-A0A318PVE1-F1
#
_entry.id   AF-A0A318PVE1-F1
#
_cell.length_a   1.000
_cell.length_b   1.000
_cell.length_c   1.000
_cell.angle_alpha   90.00
_cell.angle_beta   90.00
_cell.angle_gamma   90.00
#
_symmetry.space_group_name_H-M   'P 1'
#
loop_
_entity.id
_entity.type
_entity.pdbx_description
1 polymer ?
#
loop_
_entity_poly.entity_id
_entity_poly.type
_entity_poly.pdbx_seq_one_letter_code
_entity_poly.pdbx_strand_id
1 'polypeptide(L)' 'MRRIMAKYKVLTRSYIGGKVEEPGAIIQYDGNPSSNLEPLDAAAEKKMAEYQKQVGQRISASDPRFIARMIEKQGQ' A
#
# COMPACT_ATOMS: atom_id res chain seq x y z
N MET A 1 10.21 15.99 -17.02
CA MET A 1 8.84 15.48 -16.73
C MET A 1 8.43 15.93 -15.34
N ARG A 2 7.24 16.54 -15.16
CA ARG A 2 6.69 16.75 -13.81
C ARG A 2 6.34 15.38 -13.23
N ARG A 3 6.83 15.07 -12.03
CA ARG A 3 6.44 13.86 -11.29
C ARG A 3 4.93 14.01 -11.01
N ILE A 4 4.09 13.20 -11.64
CA ILE A 4 2.67 13.16 -11.31
C ILE A 4 2.59 12.44 -9.96
N MET A 5 2.40 13.19 -8.89
CA MET A 5 2.24 12.63 -7.55
C MET A 5 0.78 12.25 -7.34
N ALA A 6 0.56 11.06 -6.81
CA ALA A 6 -0.77 10.51 -6.55
C ALA A 6 -1.54 11.37 -5.55
N LYS A 7 -2.77 11.74 -5.90
CA LYS A 7 -3.67 12.51 -5.03
C LYS A 7 -4.62 11.61 -4.27
N TYR A 8 -4.79 11.92 -2.99
CA TYR A 8 -5.69 11.21 -2.09
C TYR A 8 -6.54 12.17 -1.28
N LYS A 9 -7.76 11.74 -0.95
CA LYS A 9 -8.57 12.33 0.12
C LYS A 9 -8.35 11.52 1.40
N VAL A 10 -8.05 12.20 2.49
CA VAL A 10 -7.90 11.58 3.82
C VAL A 10 -9.28 11.22 4.36
N LEU A 11 -9.47 9.96 4.76
CA LEU A 11 -10.74 9.47 5.31
C LEU A 11 -10.77 9.53 6.84
N THR A 12 -9.62 9.30 7.48
CA THR A 12 -9.47 9.28 8.94
C THR A 12 -8.24 10.08 9.34
N ARG A 13 -8.32 10.79 10.48
CA ARG A 13 -7.20 11.57 11.02
C ARG A 13 -5.96 10.70 11.14
N SER A 14 -4.88 11.09 10.47
CA SER A 14 -3.70 10.23 10.29
C SER A 14 -2.40 11.03 10.21
N TYR A 15 -1.28 10.45 10.64
CA TYR A 15 0.05 11.03 10.42
C TYR A 15 0.60 10.56 9.06
N ILE A 16 0.69 11.47 8.09
CA ILE A 16 1.04 11.19 6.69
C ILE A 16 2.08 12.22 6.22
N GLY A 17 3.15 11.76 5.56
CA GLY A 17 4.15 12.67 4.97
C GLY A 17 4.82 13.60 5.99
N GLY A 18 4.94 13.19 7.25
CA GLY A 18 5.59 13.98 8.31
C GLY A 18 4.68 14.95 9.07
N LYS A 19 3.37 14.97 8.78
CA LYS A 19 2.39 15.81 9.50
C LYS A 19 1.08 15.08 9.77
N VAL A 20 0.30 15.60 10.70
CA VAL A 20 -1.08 15.14 10.94
C VAL A 20 -1.99 15.76 9.89
N GLU A 21 -2.76 14.92 9.20
CA GLU A 21 -3.80 15.32 8.26
C GLU A 21 -5.18 14.96 8.83
N GLU A 22 -6.15 15.83 8.60
CA GLU A 22 -7.53 15.67 9.08
C GLU A 22 -8.42 15.03 7.99
N PRO A 23 -9.56 14.39 8.36
CA PRO A 23 -10.53 13.88 7.40
C PRO A 23 -10.98 14.96 6.40
N GLY A 24 -11.09 14.57 5.13
CA GLY A 24 -11.43 15.46 4.03
C GLY A 24 -10.25 16.21 3.40
N ALA A 25 -9.07 16.20 4.01
CA ALA A 25 -7.88 16.83 3.44
C ALA A 25 -7.50 16.17 2.09
N ILE A 26 -7.16 17.00 1.10
CA ILE A 26 -6.64 16.55 -0.19
C ILE A 26 -5.12 16.68 -0.17
N ILE A 27 -4.42 15.56 -0.34
CA ILE A 27 -2.96 15.49 -0.25
C ILE A 27 -2.35 14.89 -1.51
N GLN A 28 -1.09 15.24 -1.77
CA GLN A 28 -0.22 14.48 -2.67
C GLN A 28 0.72 13.64 -1.82
N TYR A 29 0.74 12.33 -2.07
CA TYR A 29 1.48 11.39 -1.24
C TYR A 29 2.11 10.28 -2.10
N ASP A 30 3.39 10.03 -1.93
CA ASP A 30 4.15 9.03 -2.69
C ASP A 30 4.55 7.80 -1.86
N GLY A 31 4.14 7.74 -0.59
CA GLY A 31 4.30 6.55 0.25
C GLY A 31 3.24 5.48 -0.01
N ASN A 32 3.22 4.45 0.84
CA ASN A 32 2.29 3.33 0.69
C ASN A 32 0.88 3.76 1.13
N PRO A 33 -0.14 3.71 0.24
CA PRO A 33 -1.51 4.03 0.62
C PRO A 33 -2.09 2.94 1.51
N SER A 34 -3.04 3.30 2.38
CA SER A 34 -3.76 2.37 3.24
C SER A 34 -5.25 2.74 3.29
N SER A 35 -6.04 2.04 4.11
CA SER A 35 -7.49 2.22 4.23
C SER A 35 -7.94 3.61 4.71
N ASN A 36 -7.01 4.46 5.15
CA ASN A 36 -7.26 5.84 5.53
C ASN A 36 -7.24 6.83 4.36
N LEU A 37 -6.99 6.37 3.13
CA LEU A 37 -6.87 7.21 1.94
C LEU A 37 -7.83 6.74 0.83
N GLU A 38 -8.53 7.69 0.22
CA GLU A 38 -9.33 7.49 -0.99
C GLU A 38 -8.57 8.06 -2.20
N PRO A 39 -8.27 7.27 -3.25
CA PRO A 39 -7.58 7.78 -4.44
C PRO A 39 -8.46 8.77 -5.22
N LEU A 40 -7.87 9.87 -5.68
CA LEU A 40 -8.56 10.91 -6.46
C LEU A 40 -8.08 11.02 -7.92
N ASP A 41 -7.07 10.25 -8.30
CA ASP A 41 -6.55 10.21 -9.67
C ASP A 41 -6.02 8.81 -10.06
N ALA A 42 -5.80 8.62 -11.35
CA ALA A 42 -5.33 7.33 -11.90
C ALA A 42 -3.96 6.90 -11.35
N ALA A 43 -3.10 7.85 -10.94
CA ALA A 43 -1.81 7.52 -10.34
C ALA A 43 -2.01 6.94 -8.93
N ALA A 44 -2.95 7.49 -8.17
CA ALA A 44 -3.33 7.02 -6.85
C ALA A 44 -4.00 5.65 -6.88
N GLU A 45 -4.91 5.43 -7.83
CA GLU A 45 -5.57 4.13 -8.04
C GLU A 45 -4.56 3.03 -8.38
N LYS A 46 -3.67 3.31 -9.35
CA LYS A 46 -2.62 2.37 -9.76
C LYS A 46 -1.73 1.99 -8.57
N LYS A 47 -1.27 2.98 -7.80
CA LYS A 47 -0.40 2.76 -6.65
C LYS A 47 -1.11 1.98 -5.53
N MET A 48 -2.41 2.23 -5.32
CA MET A 48 -3.20 1.47 -4.36
C MET A 48 -3.36 0.00 -4.78
N ALA A 49 -3.64 -0.26 -6.06
CA ALA A 49 -3.73 -1.62 -6.58
C ALA A 49 -2.38 -2.37 -6.51
N GLU A 50 -1.27 -1.71 -6.84
CA GLU A 50 0.08 -2.28 -6.71
C GLU A 50 0.41 -2.64 -5.25
N TYR A 51 0.12 -1.73 -4.32
CA TYR A 51 0.36 -1.99 -2.91
C TYR A 51 -0.53 -3.11 -2.35
N GLN A 52 -1.81 -3.15 -2.71
CA GLN A 52 -2.71 -4.25 -2.31
C GLN A 52 -2.22 -5.61 -2.83
N LYS A 53 -1.75 -5.68 -4.09
CA LYS A 53 -1.13 -6.89 -4.62
C LYS A 53 0.12 -7.28 -3.85
N GLN A 54 0.95 -6.31 -3.45
CA GLN A 54 2.16 -6.58 -2.68
C GLN A 54 1.83 -7.08 -1.26
N VAL A 55 0.87 -6.45 -0.57
CA VAL A 55 0.43 -6.83 0.78
C VAL A 55 -0.27 -8.18 0.76
N GLY A 56 -1.17 -8.43 -0.19
CA GLY A 56 -1.86 -9.71 -0.35
C GLY A 56 -0.94 -10.87 -0.77
N GLN A 57 0.21 -10.57 -1.38
CA GLN A 57 1.27 -11.55 -1.67
C GLN A 57 2.24 -11.76 -0.52
N ARG A 58 2.06 -11.11 0.64
CA ARG A 58 2.81 -11.47 1.85
C ARG A 58 2.29 -12.82 2.32
N ILE A 59 2.81 -13.87 1.69
CA ILE A 59 2.56 -15.25 2.09
C ILE A 59 2.98 -15.34 3.56
N SER A 60 2.03 -15.70 4.42
CA SER A 60 2.33 -15.88 5.82
C SER A 60 3.44 -16.93 5.97
N ALA A 61 4.38 -16.72 6.89
CA ALA A 61 5.34 -17.77 7.23
C ALA A 61 4.65 -19.07 7.73
N SER A 62 3.38 -18.94 8.14
CA SER A 62 2.49 -20.05 8.51
C SER A 62 1.58 -20.55 7.37
N ASP A 63 1.69 -20.00 6.15
CA ASP A 63 0.94 -20.52 4.99
C ASP A 63 1.47 -21.92 4.63
N PRO A 64 0.62 -22.96 4.56
CA PRO A 64 1.04 -24.32 4.25
C PRO A 64 1.80 -24.45 2.92
N ARG A 65 1.48 -23.61 1.92
CA ARG A 65 2.17 -23.59 0.61
C ARG A 65 3.57 -22.99 0.72
N PHE A 66 3.74 -22.03 1.64
CA PHE A 66 5.07 -21.47 1.96
C PHE A 66 5.95 -22.48 2.69
N ILE A 67 5.38 -23.14 3.70
CA ILE A 67 6.07 -24.16 4.50
C ILE A 67 6.50 -25.32 3.59
N ALA A 68 5.60 -25.82 2.73
CA ALA A 68 5.92 -26.90 1.79
C ALA A 68 7.11 -26.54 0.87
N ARG A 69 7.09 -25.33 0.29
CA ARG A 69 8.15 -24.85 -0.61
C ARG A 69 9.49 -24.63 0.10
N MET A 70 9.49 -24.31 1.39
CA MET A 70 10.70 -24.20 2.21
C MET A 70 11.30 -25.58 2.53
N ILE A 71 10.45 -26.57 2.84
CA ILE A 71 10.89 -27.94 3.13
C ILE A 71 11.55 -28.57 1.89
N GLU A 72 10.95 -28.42 0.70
CA GLU A 72 11.55 -28.92 -0.56
C GLU A 72 12.93 -28.32 -0.85
N LYS A 73 13.16 -27.07 -0.45
CA LYS A 73 14.41 -26.36 -0.70
C LYS A 73 15.53 -26.69 0.30
N GLN A 74 15.21 -27.29 1.45
CA GLN A 74 16.19 -27.73 2.45
C GLN A 74 16.62 -29.21 2.28
N GLY A 75 15.96 -29.95 1.38
CA GLY A 75 16.27 -31.34 1.08
C GLY A 75 17.20 -31.57 -0.12
N GLN A 76 17.81 -30.51 -0.67
CA GLN A 76 18.85 -30.59 -1.71
C GLN A 76 20.24 -30.34 -1.13
#